data_AF-A0A3N4ZK60-F1
#
_entry.id   AF-A0A3N4ZK60-F1
#
_cell.length_a   1.000
_cell.length_b   1.000
_cell.length_c   1.000
_cell.angle_alpha   90.00
_cell.angle_beta   90.00
_cell.angle_gamma   90.00
#
_symmetry.space_group_name_H-M   'P 1'
#
loop_
_entity.id
_entity.type
_entity.pdbx_description
1 polymer ?
#
loop_
_entity_poly.entity_id
_entity_poly.type
_entity_poly.pdbx_seq_one_letter_code
_entity_poly.pdbx_strand_id
1 'polypeptide(L)'
;MNANSQPITLKTALALSRADALMLGVHARDRAANARRLAIAQAIRQEHQQASETAYGRAAEQKDIMNEPYVPAPFGLFQLIRAAGDIQAVLDLPDFENLVLDDMGRGYRQELVSDEDGTRYETIEPGRSDLAEASYQAALTHEELRAHGLVDGEPITRTPVENALIGHRIQATGTDPHDARLFLEDLVNQYRGHDLARVLQTYQFFPTGTLHVPHNGGQIGRTLRDASEAAIDLVKERIDTAARAVAERIPCADLYAHMGDGNYATYGATFKIVFGEREPDDGHDEADIDGELDATWTFASHAHTRITTSALTLDAHPAHVATWITDQARQAASPTYLAWQARRRLAAPRLNRADRAGLTGTTPPTATDPAGSRSTGQGIEPF
;
A
#
# COMPACT_ATOMS: atom_id res chain seq x y z
N MET A 1 19.70 24.53 -17.19
CA MET A 1 18.80 23.65 -17.96
C MET A 1 19.61 22.44 -18.41
N ASN A 2 19.34 21.24 -17.86
CA ASN A 2 20.03 20.03 -18.30
C ASN A 2 19.36 19.51 -19.57
N ALA A 3 20.05 19.62 -20.71
CA ALA A 3 19.58 19.26 -22.05
C ALA A 3 19.63 17.74 -22.35
N ASN A 4 19.73 16.88 -21.33
CA ASN A 4 20.03 15.44 -21.50
C ASN A 4 18.96 14.48 -20.97
N SER A 5 17.78 14.95 -20.58
CA SER A 5 16.67 14.05 -20.30
C SER A 5 16.07 13.60 -21.63
N GLN A 6 16.28 12.33 -22.02
CA GLN A 6 15.59 11.75 -23.15
C GLN A 6 14.07 12.00 -23.02
N PRO A 7 13.36 12.31 -24.13
CA PRO A 7 11.91 12.47 -24.07
C PRO A 7 11.26 11.17 -23.60
N ILE A 8 10.34 11.27 -22.64
CA ILE A 8 9.57 10.12 -22.15
C ILE A 8 8.63 9.69 -23.27
N THR A 9 8.80 8.46 -23.74
CA THR A 9 7.96 7.82 -24.76
C THR A 9 6.78 7.10 -24.12
N LEU A 10 5.76 6.75 -24.92
CA LEU A 10 4.63 5.92 -24.48
C LEU A 10 5.11 4.62 -23.81
N LYS A 11 6.05 3.93 -24.44
CA LYS A 11 6.61 2.67 -23.91
C LYS A 11 7.23 2.85 -22.53
N THR A 12 7.96 3.96 -22.32
CA THR A 12 8.59 4.24 -21.03
C THR A 12 7.53 4.60 -19.99
N ALA A 13 6.55 5.43 -20.37
CA ALA A 13 5.47 5.87 -19.49
C ALA A 13 4.59 4.71 -18.99
N LEU A 14 4.36 3.68 -19.81
CA LEU A 14 3.61 2.48 -19.43
C LEU A 14 4.30 1.60 -18.37
N ALA A 15 5.60 1.79 -18.14
CA ALA A 15 6.38 1.01 -17.18
C ALA A 15 6.63 1.75 -15.86
N LEU A 16 6.13 2.97 -15.72
CA LEU A 16 6.32 3.81 -14.53
C LEU A 16 5.38 3.39 -13.40
N SER A 17 5.77 3.70 -12.16
CA SER A 17 4.84 3.71 -11.03
C SER A 17 3.72 4.74 -11.26
N ARG A 18 2.63 4.67 -10.50
CA ARG A 18 1.54 5.65 -10.60
C ARG A 18 2.02 7.08 -10.33
N ALA A 19 2.85 7.28 -9.31
CA ALA A 19 3.43 8.59 -9.01
C ALA A 19 4.37 9.05 -10.13
N ASP A 20 5.27 8.19 -10.61
CA ASP A 20 6.19 8.53 -11.70
C ASP A 20 5.45 8.83 -13.01
N ALA A 21 4.37 8.10 -13.30
CA ALA A 21 3.50 8.32 -14.45
C ALA A 21 2.78 9.67 -14.36
N LEU A 22 2.39 10.12 -13.15
CA LEU A 22 1.84 11.45 -12.93
C LEU A 22 2.91 12.56 -13.03
N MET A 23 4.14 12.28 -12.59
CA MET A 23 5.26 13.23 -12.64
C MET A 23 5.79 13.45 -14.06
N LEU A 24 5.82 12.40 -14.89
CA LEU A 24 6.46 12.40 -16.21
C LEU A 24 7.87 13.02 -16.16
N GLY A 25 8.64 12.68 -15.11
CA GLY A 25 10.00 13.17 -14.88
C GLY A 25 10.11 14.68 -14.57
N VAL A 26 9.01 15.36 -14.26
CA VAL A 26 8.98 16.79 -13.88
C VAL A 26 8.65 16.92 -12.39
N HIS A 27 9.68 17.10 -11.56
CA HIS A 27 9.58 17.11 -10.09
C HIS A 27 9.24 18.47 -9.46
N ALA A 28 9.13 19.55 -10.24
CA ALA A 28 8.72 20.86 -9.72
C ALA A 28 7.19 21.01 -9.79
N ARG A 29 6.60 21.85 -8.92
CA ARG A 29 5.14 22.07 -8.81
C ARG A 29 4.64 23.36 -9.47
N ASP A 30 5.54 24.28 -9.83
CA ASP A 30 5.14 25.59 -10.35
C ASP A 30 4.42 25.53 -11.71
N ARG A 31 3.86 26.66 -12.14
CA ARG A 31 3.11 26.77 -13.40
C ARG A 31 3.94 26.37 -14.63
N ALA A 32 5.24 26.64 -14.64
CA ALA A 32 6.11 26.26 -15.76
C ALA A 32 6.35 24.74 -15.76
N ALA A 33 6.45 24.12 -14.58
CA ALA A 33 6.51 22.68 -14.43
C ALA A 33 5.22 22.00 -14.89
N ASN A 34 4.04 22.51 -14.52
CA ASN A 34 2.74 22.01 -14.99
C ASN A 34 2.64 22.10 -16.53
N ALA A 35 3.03 23.23 -17.12
CA ALA A 35 3.05 23.40 -18.58
C ALA A 35 4.00 22.40 -19.28
N ARG A 36 5.17 22.13 -18.68
CA ARG A 36 6.10 21.12 -19.19
C ARG A 36 5.52 19.71 -19.10
N ARG A 37 4.90 19.36 -17.96
CA ARG A 37 4.20 18.09 -17.75
C ARG A 37 3.09 17.90 -18.78
N LEU A 38 2.28 18.94 -19.03
CA LEU A 38 1.23 18.94 -20.05
C LEU A 38 1.79 18.69 -21.45
N ALA A 39 2.87 19.36 -21.84
CA ALA A 39 3.50 19.16 -23.14
C ALA A 39 3.99 17.72 -23.34
N ILE A 40 4.58 17.11 -22.30
CA ILE A 40 5.00 15.71 -22.33
C ILE A 40 3.79 14.79 -22.44
N ALA A 41 2.75 15.01 -21.63
CA ALA A 41 1.51 14.24 -21.68
C ALA A 41 0.83 14.30 -23.06
N GLN A 42 0.82 15.48 -23.71
CA GLN A 42 0.28 15.63 -25.07
C GLN A 42 1.09 14.85 -26.11
N ALA A 43 2.42 14.83 -26.01
CA ALA A 43 3.26 14.03 -26.90
C ALA A 43 3.00 12.52 -26.71
N ILE A 44 2.91 12.06 -25.46
CA ILE A 44 2.59 10.66 -25.14
C ILE A 44 1.18 10.29 -25.65
N ARG A 45 0.20 11.19 -25.53
CA ARG A 45 -1.15 10.97 -26.08
C ARG A 45 -1.14 10.79 -27.60
N GLN A 46 -0.29 11.53 -28.32
CA GLN A 46 -0.16 11.35 -29.77
C GLN A 46 0.43 9.98 -30.11
N GLU A 47 1.46 9.54 -29.38
CA GLU A 47 2.01 8.18 -29.52
C GLU A 47 0.95 7.10 -29.20
N HIS A 48 0.16 7.29 -28.15
CA HIS A 48 -0.93 6.39 -27.76
C HIS A 48 -2.00 6.29 -28.84
N GLN A 49 -2.42 7.43 -29.40
CA GLN A 49 -3.40 7.46 -30.49
C GLN A 49 -2.87 6.74 -31.73
N GLN A 50 -1.62 6.97 -32.14
CA GLN A 50 -1.01 6.28 -33.28
C GLN A 50 -0.90 4.77 -33.05
N ALA A 51 -0.54 4.35 -31.83
CA ALA A 51 -0.48 2.95 -31.46
C ALA A 51 -1.86 2.29 -31.51
N SER A 52 -2.89 2.97 -31.00
CA SER A 52 -4.29 2.52 -31.05
C SER A 52 -4.78 2.39 -32.50
N GLU A 53 -4.62 3.44 -33.32
CA GLU A 53 -4.99 3.42 -34.74
C GLU A 53 -4.30 2.28 -35.50
N THR A 54 -3.01 2.02 -35.22
CA THR A 54 -2.27 0.90 -35.81
C THR A 54 -2.83 -0.45 -35.37
N ALA A 55 -3.19 -0.60 -34.10
CA ALA A 55 -3.76 -1.84 -33.56
C ALA A 55 -5.13 -2.15 -34.19
N TYR A 56 -6.01 -1.15 -34.25
CA TYR A 56 -7.32 -1.27 -34.89
C TYR A 56 -7.21 -1.51 -36.40
N GLY A 57 -6.27 -0.85 -37.09
CA GLY A 57 -6.00 -1.09 -38.51
C GLY A 57 -5.61 -2.54 -38.79
N ARG A 58 -4.71 -3.13 -37.98
CA ARG A 58 -4.31 -4.54 -38.11
C ARG A 58 -5.45 -5.52 -37.84
N ALA A 59 -6.27 -5.27 -36.83
CA ALA A 59 -7.41 -6.15 -36.54
C ALA A 59 -8.46 -6.12 -37.66
N ALA A 60 -8.71 -4.94 -38.23
CA ALA A 60 -9.59 -4.79 -39.40
C ALA A 60 -9.06 -5.58 -40.61
N GLU A 61 -7.74 -5.54 -40.88
CA GLU A 61 -7.11 -6.31 -41.95
C GLU A 61 -7.22 -7.83 -41.72
N GLN A 62 -7.10 -8.27 -40.47
CA GLN A 62 -7.17 -9.69 -40.08
C GLN A 62 -8.60 -10.24 -40.06
N LYS A 63 -9.62 -9.39 -40.25
CA LYS A 63 -11.05 -9.73 -40.05
C LYS A 63 -11.32 -10.35 -38.69
N ASP A 64 -10.51 -10.00 -37.70
CA ASP A 64 -10.68 -10.42 -36.32
C ASP A 64 -11.66 -9.47 -35.64
N ILE A 65 -12.91 -9.50 -36.10
CA ILE A 65 -13.97 -8.57 -35.65
C ILE A 65 -14.36 -8.85 -34.19
N MET A 66 -14.01 -10.03 -33.67
CA MET A 66 -14.35 -10.45 -32.32
C MET A 66 -13.32 -10.04 -31.26
N ASN A 67 -12.10 -9.69 -31.65
CA ASN A 67 -11.07 -9.18 -30.73
C ASN A 67 -10.92 -7.66 -30.90
N GLU A 68 -11.50 -6.88 -30.00
CA GLU A 68 -11.23 -5.45 -29.93
C GLU A 68 -9.79 -5.21 -29.44
N PRO A 69 -8.91 -4.59 -30.25
CA PRO A 69 -7.53 -4.37 -29.84
C PRO A 69 -7.47 -3.36 -28.70
N TYR A 70 -6.89 -3.77 -27.58
CA TYR A 70 -6.67 -2.88 -26.44
C TYR A 70 -5.23 -2.36 -26.41
N VAL A 71 -5.07 -1.04 -26.44
CA VAL A 71 -3.79 -0.36 -26.21
C VAL A 71 -3.89 0.42 -24.91
N PRO A 72 -3.23 -0.01 -23.82
CA PRO A 72 -3.33 0.68 -22.54
C PRO A 72 -2.75 2.10 -22.65
N ALA A 73 -3.39 3.03 -21.94
CA ALA A 73 -2.84 4.36 -21.73
C ALA A 73 -2.01 4.36 -20.42
N PRO A 74 -0.93 5.15 -20.34
CA PRO A 74 -0.25 5.40 -19.07
C PRO A 74 -1.20 5.93 -17.99
N PHE A 75 -0.96 5.55 -16.74
CA PHE A 75 -1.76 5.95 -15.60
C PHE A 75 -1.96 7.48 -15.55
N GLY A 76 -3.22 7.90 -15.43
CA GLY A 76 -3.59 9.31 -15.30
C GLY A 76 -3.29 10.21 -16.51
N LEU A 77 -2.89 9.67 -17.66
CA LEU A 77 -2.52 10.47 -18.84
C LEU A 77 -3.60 11.48 -19.24
N PHE A 78 -4.85 11.02 -19.36
CA PHE A 78 -5.96 11.87 -19.79
C PHE A 78 -6.37 12.87 -18.70
N GLN A 79 -6.30 12.46 -17.44
CA GLN A 79 -6.58 13.29 -16.28
C GLN A 79 -5.56 14.41 -16.16
N LEU A 80 -4.26 14.13 -16.33
CA LEU A 80 -3.21 15.13 -16.40
C LEU A 80 -3.45 16.14 -17.51
N ILE A 81 -3.83 15.69 -18.72
CA ILE A 81 -4.13 16.62 -19.82
C ILE A 81 -5.32 17.52 -19.47
N ARG A 82 -6.40 16.95 -18.90
CA ARG A 82 -7.58 17.69 -18.45
C ARG A 82 -7.24 18.71 -17.36
N ALA A 83 -6.34 18.34 -16.45
CA ALA A 83 -5.84 19.19 -15.38
C ALA A 83 -4.73 20.17 -15.82
N ALA A 84 -4.48 20.31 -17.13
CA ALA A 84 -3.42 21.16 -17.67
C ALA A 84 -2.02 20.86 -17.08
N GLY A 85 -1.78 19.59 -16.79
CA GLY A 85 -0.56 19.06 -16.18
C GLY A 85 -0.51 19.16 -14.67
N ASP A 86 -1.49 19.77 -13.98
CA ASP A 86 -1.49 19.92 -12.52
C ASP A 86 -1.80 18.60 -11.80
N ILE A 87 -0.83 18.08 -11.03
CA ILE A 87 -0.96 16.81 -10.30
C ILE A 87 -1.95 16.94 -9.14
N GLN A 88 -1.95 18.06 -8.42
CA GLN A 88 -2.87 18.24 -7.28
C GLN A 88 -4.31 18.18 -7.79
N ALA A 89 -4.60 18.86 -8.90
CA ALA A 89 -5.93 18.83 -9.51
C ALA A 89 -6.33 17.44 -10.06
N VAL A 90 -5.38 16.55 -10.34
CA VAL A 90 -5.67 15.13 -10.67
C VAL A 90 -6.02 14.34 -9.41
N LEU A 91 -5.28 14.53 -8.31
CA LEU A 91 -5.55 13.85 -7.05
C LEU A 91 -6.87 14.32 -6.41
N ASP A 92 -7.22 15.59 -6.58
CA ASP A 92 -8.46 16.18 -6.09
C ASP A 92 -9.69 15.78 -6.92
N LEU A 93 -9.50 14.98 -7.98
CA LEU A 93 -10.62 14.45 -8.75
C LEU A 93 -11.45 13.50 -7.87
N PRO A 94 -12.78 13.65 -7.84
CA PRO A 94 -13.64 12.75 -7.08
C PRO A 94 -13.40 11.28 -7.44
N ASP A 95 -13.15 11.00 -8.71
CA ASP A 95 -12.94 9.66 -9.27
C ASP A 95 -11.47 9.20 -9.31
N PHE A 96 -10.54 9.82 -8.57
CA PHE A 96 -9.13 9.41 -8.60
C PHE A 96 -8.91 7.95 -8.14
N GLU A 97 -9.66 7.48 -7.13
CA GLU A 97 -9.58 6.07 -6.71
C GLU A 97 -10.10 5.10 -7.78
N ASN A 98 -11.12 5.50 -8.55
CA ASN A 98 -11.58 4.71 -9.72
C ASN A 98 -10.47 4.59 -10.77
N LEU A 99 -9.74 5.68 -11.02
CA LEU A 99 -8.61 5.64 -11.94
C LEU A 99 -7.54 4.64 -11.47
N VAL A 100 -7.29 4.57 -10.16
CA VAL A 100 -6.37 3.57 -9.56
C VAL A 100 -6.94 2.17 -9.70
N LEU A 101 -8.24 1.98 -9.45
CA LEU A 101 -8.93 0.70 -9.56
C LEU A 101 -8.91 0.15 -11.00
N ASP A 102 -9.14 1.01 -11.98
CA ASP A 102 -9.08 0.67 -13.41
C ASP A 102 -7.66 0.28 -13.83
N ASP A 103 -6.65 1.00 -13.37
CA ASP A 103 -5.23 0.71 -13.61
C ASP A 103 -4.78 -0.62 -12.98
N MET A 104 -5.38 -1.01 -11.86
CA MET A 104 -5.19 -2.34 -11.26
C MET A 104 -5.89 -3.47 -12.04
N GLY A 105 -6.67 -3.14 -13.08
CA GLY A 105 -7.49 -4.10 -13.83
C GLY A 105 -8.68 -4.64 -13.03
N ARG A 106 -9.10 -3.92 -11.98
CA ARG A 106 -10.17 -4.34 -11.06
C ARG A 106 -11.39 -3.41 -11.08
N GLY A 107 -11.45 -2.50 -12.05
CA GLY A 107 -12.60 -1.66 -12.31
C GLY A 107 -13.82 -2.42 -12.81
N TYR A 108 -14.89 -1.68 -13.10
CA TYR A 108 -16.06 -2.23 -13.78
C TYR A 108 -15.66 -2.75 -15.15
N ARG A 109 -15.94 -4.04 -15.41
CA ARG A 109 -15.58 -4.66 -16.68
C ARG A 109 -16.68 -5.60 -17.15
N GLN A 110 -16.73 -5.79 -18.47
CA GLN A 110 -17.59 -6.79 -19.08
C GLN A 110 -16.74 -7.99 -19.47
N GLU A 111 -17.10 -9.16 -18.97
CA GLU A 111 -16.44 -10.42 -19.31
C GLU A 111 -17.39 -11.31 -20.10
N LEU A 112 -16.86 -12.00 -21.10
CA LEU A 112 -17.61 -13.03 -21.82
C LEU A 112 -17.57 -14.32 -21.00
N VAL A 113 -18.65 -14.61 -20.29
CA VAL A 113 -18.79 -15.82 -19.49
C VAL A 113 -19.44 -16.89 -20.34
N SER A 114 -18.87 -18.09 -20.34
CA SER A 114 -19.42 -19.27 -21.02
C SER A 114 -19.61 -20.36 -19.99
N ASP A 115 -20.87 -20.58 -19.59
CA ASP A 115 -21.28 -21.55 -18.60
C ASP A 115 -22.45 -22.41 -19.11
N GLU A 116 -23.12 -23.16 -18.22
CA GLU A 116 -24.22 -24.06 -18.57
C GLU A 116 -25.42 -23.33 -19.22
N ASP A 117 -25.55 -22.02 -18.99
CA ASP A 117 -26.62 -21.17 -19.55
C ASP A 117 -26.22 -20.53 -20.90
N GLY A 118 -25.03 -20.87 -21.41
CA GLY A 118 -24.50 -20.39 -22.68
C GLY A 118 -23.53 -19.22 -22.53
N THR A 119 -23.20 -18.59 -23.65
CA THR A 119 -22.20 -17.52 -23.71
C THR A 119 -22.86 -16.14 -23.65
N ARG A 120 -22.56 -15.35 -22.62
CA ARG A 120 -23.11 -14.00 -22.43
C ARG A 120 -22.04 -13.03 -21.89
N TYR A 121 -22.26 -11.74 -22.12
CA TYR A 121 -21.49 -10.71 -21.43
C TYR A 121 -22.07 -10.48 -20.03
N GLU A 122 -21.23 -10.59 -19.02
CA GLU A 122 -21.56 -10.23 -17.65
C GLU A 122 -20.78 -9.00 -17.23
N THR A 123 -21.47 -8.09 -16.54
CA THR A 123 -20.81 -6.97 -15.86
C THR A 123 -20.27 -7.49 -14.54
N ILE A 124 -18.95 -7.45 -14.39
CA ILE A 124 -18.28 -7.74 -13.13
C ILE A 124 -18.04 -6.42 -12.42
N GLU A 125 -18.66 -6.29 -11.25
CA GLU A 125 -18.46 -5.16 -10.36
C GLU A 125 -17.24 -5.41 -9.46
N PRO A 126 -16.49 -4.35 -9.10
CA PRO A 126 -15.38 -4.48 -8.15
C PRO A 126 -15.86 -5.00 -6.79
N GLY A 127 -15.11 -5.93 -6.20
CA GLY A 127 -15.39 -6.41 -4.85
C GLY A 127 -14.94 -5.41 -3.78
N ARG A 128 -15.46 -5.55 -2.55
CA ARG A 128 -15.08 -4.69 -1.40
C ARG A 128 -13.56 -4.64 -1.16
N SER A 129 -12.87 -5.76 -1.36
CA SER A 129 -11.42 -5.86 -1.24
C SER A 129 -10.68 -5.07 -2.32
N ASP A 130 -11.22 -5.02 -3.54
CA ASP A 130 -10.61 -4.30 -4.67
C ASP A 130 -10.72 -2.80 -4.46
N LEU A 131 -11.89 -2.37 -4.02
CA LEU A 131 -12.20 -1.01 -3.60
C LEU A 131 -11.25 -0.54 -2.48
N ALA A 132 -11.10 -1.34 -1.41
CA ALA A 132 -10.19 -1.01 -0.31
C ALA A 132 -8.70 -1.03 -0.72
N GLU A 133 -8.31 -1.87 -1.68
CA GLU A 133 -6.96 -1.83 -2.26
C GLU A 133 -6.75 -0.58 -3.11
N ALA A 134 -7.71 -0.18 -3.94
CA ALA A 134 -7.60 1.03 -4.74
C ALA A 134 -7.46 2.29 -3.89
N SER A 135 -8.25 2.45 -2.81
CA SER A 135 -8.09 3.58 -1.87
C SER A 135 -6.70 3.61 -1.23
N TYR A 136 -6.15 2.44 -0.86
CA TYR A 136 -4.81 2.35 -0.30
C TYR A 136 -3.72 2.70 -1.32
N GLN A 137 -3.82 2.18 -2.55
CA GLN A 137 -2.88 2.50 -3.63
C GLN A 137 -2.95 3.99 -4.02
N ALA A 138 -4.13 4.60 -3.96
CA ALA A 138 -4.31 6.04 -4.14
C ALA A 138 -3.59 6.83 -3.03
N ALA A 139 -3.74 6.40 -1.77
CA ALA A 139 -3.06 6.97 -0.62
C ALA A 139 -1.52 6.88 -0.74
N LEU A 140 -0.99 5.72 -1.11
CA LEU A 140 0.44 5.53 -1.38
C LEU A 140 0.95 6.45 -2.49
N THR A 141 0.18 6.55 -3.59
CA THR A 141 0.52 7.45 -4.71
C THR A 141 0.59 8.91 -4.22
N HIS A 142 -0.35 9.32 -3.37
CA HIS A 142 -0.36 10.65 -2.77
C HIS A 142 0.83 10.85 -1.81
N GLU A 143 1.24 9.82 -1.07
CA GLU A 143 2.41 9.87 -0.19
C GLU A 143 3.71 10.01 -0.94
N GLU A 144 3.90 9.24 -2.00
CA GLU A 144 5.07 9.33 -2.86
C GLU A 144 5.18 10.73 -3.51
N LEU A 145 4.09 11.25 -4.07
CA LEU A 145 4.05 12.60 -4.65
C LEU A 145 4.31 13.69 -3.60
N ARG A 146 3.88 13.50 -2.35
CA ARG A 146 4.18 14.42 -1.24
C ARG A 146 5.66 14.37 -0.88
N ALA A 147 6.28 13.19 -0.82
CA ALA A 147 7.71 13.04 -0.56
C ALA A 147 8.56 13.76 -1.62
N HIS A 148 8.03 13.89 -2.85
CA HIS A 148 8.62 14.68 -3.93
C HIS A 148 8.26 16.18 -3.89
N GLY A 149 7.45 16.64 -2.94
CA GLY A 149 7.06 18.05 -2.79
C GLY A 149 6.07 18.55 -3.86
N LEU A 150 5.35 17.63 -4.52
CA LEU A 150 4.44 17.95 -5.63
C LEU A 150 3.00 18.22 -5.21
N VAL A 151 2.61 17.75 -4.03
CA VAL A 151 1.26 17.91 -3.47
C VAL A 151 1.35 18.35 -2.02
N ASP A 152 0.41 19.19 -1.61
CA ASP A 152 0.29 19.65 -0.23
C ASP A 152 -0.58 18.70 0.59
N GLY A 153 -0.62 18.93 1.90
CA GLY A 153 -1.56 18.28 2.80
C GLY A 153 -0.93 17.19 3.65
N GLU A 154 -1.63 16.84 4.71
CA GLU A 154 -1.26 15.76 5.62
C GLU A 154 -1.24 14.41 4.89
N PRO A 155 -0.41 13.44 5.32
CA PRO A 155 -0.47 12.05 4.89
C PRO A 155 -1.91 11.55 4.74
N ILE A 156 -2.23 10.95 3.58
CA ILE A 156 -3.44 10.13 3.45
C ILE A 156 -3.10 8.81 4.15
N THR A 157 -3.04 8.83 5.48
CA THR A 157 -2.94 7.61 6.29
C THR A 157 -4.33 7.03 6.56
N ARG A 158 -5.37 7.60 5.95
CA ARG A 158 -6.74 7.46 6.42
C ARG A 158 -7.57 6.59 5.53
N THR A 159 -8.37 5.77 6.19
CA THR A 159 -9.23 4.80 5.53
C THR A 159 -10.51 5.48 5.01
N PRO A 160 -11.22 4.90 4.03
CA PRO A 160 -12.49 5.45 3.54
C PRO A 160 -13.51 5.70 4.67
N VAL A 161 -13.59 4.81 5.65
CA VAL A 161 -14.48 4.95 6.80
C VAL A 161 -14.04 6.12 7.70
N GLU A 162 -12.74 6.29 7.94
CA GLU A 162 -12.22 7.45 8.68
C GLU A 162 -12.59 8.76 8.00
N ASN A 163 -12.41 8.85 6.68
CA ASN A 163 -12.76 10.04 5.92
C ASN A 163 -14.27 10.31 5.95
N ALA A 164 -15.10 9.28 5.89
CA ALA A 164 -16.56 9.41 6.00
C ALA A 164 -16.99 9.93 7.39
N LEU A 165 -16.40 9.40 8.46
CA LEU A 165 -16.69 9.81 9.84
C LEU A 165 -16.22 11.25 10.09
N ILE A 166 -15.04 11.64 9.61
CA ILE A 166 -14.54 13.01 9.69
C ILE A 166 -15.44 13.96 8.88
N GLY A 167 -15.76 13.60 7.64
CA GLY A 167 -16.63 14.39 6.77
C GLY A 167 -18.01 14.62 7.38
N HIS A 168 -18.61 13.57 7.93
CA HIS A 168 -19.88 13.67 8.65
C HIS A 168 -19.78 14.61 9.87
N ARG A 169 -18.70 14.52 10.66
CA ARG A 169 -18.49 15.42 11.79
C ARG A 169 -18.38 16.88 11.36
N ILE A 170 -17.62 17.18 10.32
CA ILE A 170 -17.48 18.54 9.78
C ILE A 170 -18.86 19.07 9.38
N GLN A 171 -19.66 18.28 8.67
CA GLN A 171 -21.01 18.66 8.26
C GLN A 171 -21.96 18.86 9.45
N ALA A 172 -21.91 17.98 10.45
CA ALA A 172 -22.83 18.01 11.59
C ALA A 172 -22.50 19.12 12.60
N THR A 173 -21.23 19.47 12.77
CA THR A 173 -20.76 20.35 13.86
C THR A 173 -20.15 21.66 13.39
N GLY A 174 -19.75 21.76 12.12
CA GLY A 174 -18.95 22.88 11.61
C GLY A 174 -17.52 22.91 12.15
N THR A 175 -17.05 21.84 12.80
CA THR A 175 -15.68 21.73 13.33
C THR A 175 -14.66 21.77 12.19
N ASP A 176 -13.48 22.36 12.45
CA ASP A 176 -12.36 22.33 11.52
C ASP A 176 -11.94 20.87 11.19
N PRO A 177 -11.54 20.56 9.94
CA PRO A 177 -11.12 19.21 9.56
C PRO A 177 -9.99 18.63 10.41
N HIS A 178 -9.05 19.46 10.87
CA HIS A 178 -7.94 19.02 11.72
C HIS A 178 -8.43 18.60 13.11
N ASP A 179 -9.32 19.38 13.71
CA ASP A 179 -9.90 19.09 15.03
C ASP A 179 -10.83 17.88 14.98
N ALA A 180 -11.63 17.75 13.92
CA ALA A 180 -12.49 16.59 13.70
C ALA A 180 -11.67 15.29 13.61
N ARG A 181 -10.50 15.37 12.98
CA ARG A 181 -9.54 14.27 12.90
C ARG A 181 -8.92 13.94 14.25
N LEU A 182 -8.31 14.92 14.94
CA LEU A 182 -7.67 14.68 16.23
C LEU A 182 -8.66 14.06 17.22
N PHE A 183 -9.91 14.48 17.16
CA PHE A 183 -10.97 13.89 17.94
C PHE A 183 -11.23 12.42 17.58
N LEU A 184 -11.37 12.09 16.29
CA LEU A 184 -11.56 10.70 15.88
C LEU A 184 -10.36 9.84 16.27
N GLU A 185 -9.12 10.32 16.05
CA GLU A 185 -7.90 9.65 16.48
C GLU A 185 -7.92 9.38 17.99
N ASP A 186 -8.29 10.36 18.82
CA ASP A 186 -8.41 10.19 20.27
C ASP A 186 -9.45 9.11 20.64
N LEU A 187 -10.61 9.09 19.98
CA LEU A 187 -11.63 8.07 20.21
C LEU A 187 -11.14 6.67 19.84
N VAL A 188 -10.55 6.50 18.65
CA VAL A 188 -10.09 5.18 18.23
C VAL A 188 -8.83 4.77 18.99
N ASN A 189 -8.11 5.69 19.63
CA ASN A 189 -7.02 5.36 20.54
C ASN A 189 -7.52 4.93 21.92
N GLN A 190 -8.59 5.55 22.44
CA GLN A 190 -9.14 5.27 23.77
C GLN A 190 -10.12 4.10 23.82
N TYR A 191 -10.86 3.83 22.74
CA TYR A 191 -11.96 2.86 22.72
C TYR A 191 -11.77 1.80 21.64
N ARG A 192 -12.33 0.60 21.84
CA ARG A 192 -12.29 -0.54 20.89
C ARG A 192 -13.66 -1.24 20.84
N GLY A 193 -13.90 -2.00 19.78
CA GLY A 193 -15.07 -2.87 19.61
C GLY A 193 -16.41 -2.19 19.96
N HIS A 194 -17.19 -2.82 20.84
CA HIS A 194 -18.48 -2.29 21.28
C HIS A 194 -18.39 -0.94 22.00
N ASP A 195 -17.30 -0.67 22.71
CA ASP A 195 -17.12 0.63 23.35
C ASP A 195 -16.84 1.72 22.32
N LEU A 196 -16.06 1.42 21.28
CA LEU A 196 -15.88 2.36 20.17
C LEU A 196 -17.21 2.61 19.46
N ALA A 197 -18.01 1.58 19.18
CA ALA A 197 -19.34 1.73 18.59
C ALA A 197 -20.25 2.62 19.46
N ARG A 198 -20.28 2.37 20.77
CA ARG A 198 -21.06 3.15 21.72
C ARG A 198 -20.60 4.60 21.76
N VAL A 199 -19.30 4.85 21.74
CA VAL A 199 -18.71 6.20 21.76
C VAL A 199 -18.98 6.93 20.43
N LEU A 200 -18.81 6.29 19.28
CA LEU A 200 -19.18 6.85 17.98
C LEU A 200 -20.67 7.23 17.93
N GLN A 201 -21.53 6.42 18.56
CA GLN A 201 -22.96 6.71 18.69
C GLN A 201 -23.26 7.82 19.72
N THR A 202 -22.58 7.81 20.87
CA THR A 202 -22.84 8.71 22.02
C THR A 202 -22.34 10.12 21.77
N TYR A 203 -21.13 10.26 21.24
CA TYR A 203 -20.57 11.57 20.91
C TYR A 203 -21.13 12.15 19.60
N GLN A 204 -22.15 11.48 19.04
CA GLN A 204 -22.90 11.80 17.83
C GLN A 204 -22.05 11.99 16.58
N PHE A 205 -21.63 10.90 15.92
CA PHE A 205 -21.12 10.96 14.54
C PHE A 205 -21.62 9.84 13.64
N PHE A 206 -22.71 9.17 14.05
CA PHE A 206 -23.46 8.33 13.15
C PHE A 206 -24.84 8.95 12.95
N PRO A 207 -25.27 9.22 11.70
CA PRO A 207 -26.61 9.72 11.47
C PRO A 207 -27.62 8.77 12.14
N THR A 208 -28.75 9.29 12.63
CA THR A 208 -29.93 8.45 12.89
C THR A 208 -30.40 7.89 11.55
N GLY A 209 -29.75 6.80 11.11
CA GLY A 209 -29.81 6.31 9.75
C GLY A 209 -28.43 5.87 9.25
N THR A 210 -28.25 5.92 7.94
CA THR A 210 -27.11 5.36 7.25
C THR A 210 -26.00 6.37 6.98
N LEU A 211 -24.73 6.03 7.25
CA LEU A 211 -23.57 6.82 6.83
C LEU A 211 -23.10 6.36 5.46
N HIS A 212 -23.15 7.24 4.48
CA HIS A 212 -22.50 6.99 3.20
C HIS A 212 -21.00 7.11 3.38
N VAL A 213 -20.30 6.00 3.16
CA VAL A 213 -18.85 5.98 2.98
C VAL A 213 -18.63 6.18 1.50
N PRO A 214 -18.30 7.41 1.04
CA PRO A 214 -18.04 7.65 -0.35
C PRO A 214 -16.91 6.71 -0.76
N HIS A 215 -17.20 5.92 -1.78
CA HIS A 215 -16.18 5.26 -2.53
C HIS A 215 -16.03 6.10 -3.80
N ASN A 216 -14.82 6.56 -4.11
CA ASN A 216 -14.55 7.31 -5.34
C ASN A 216 -15.25 8.67 -5.49
N GLY A 217 -15.38 9.48 -4.41
CA GLY A 217 -15.94 10.84 -4.53
C GLY A 217 -17.32 10.93 -5.23
N GLY A 218 -18.01 9.79 -5.35
CA GLY A 218 -19.25 9.59 -6.09
C GLY A 218 -20.33 8.97 -5.19
N GLN A 219 -21.58 9.00 -5.67
CA GLN A 219 -22.75 8.50 -4.91
C GLN A 219 -22.81 6.96 -4.78
N ILE A 220 -21.91 6.22 -5.42
CA ILE A 220 -21.79 4.75 -5.32
C ILE A 220 -20.88 4.41 -4.13
N GLY A 221 -21.20 4.96 -2.96
CA GLY A 221 -20.54 4.63 -1.71
C GLY A 221 -21.19 3.43 -1.04
N ARG A 222 -20.43 2.65 -0.25
CA ARG A 222 -21.06 1.71 0.68
C ARG A 222 -21.76 2.49 1.78
N THR A 223 -22.80 1.90 2.31
CA THR A 223 -23.66 2.56 3.28
C THR A 223 -23.53 1.80 4.60
N LEU A 224 -22.86 2.40 5.56
CA LEU A 224 -22.75 1.86 6.92
C LEU A 224 -24.11 2.08 7.61
N ARG A 225 -24.69 1.01 8.15
CA ARG A 225 -26.06 1.02 8.68
C ARG A 225 -26.16 1.56 10.10
N ASP A 226 -25.11 1.36 10.88
CA ASP A 226 -25.05 1.82 12.27
C ASP A 226 -23.60 2.04 12.74
N ALA A 227 -23.47 2.60 13.93
CA ALA A 227 -22.17 2.89 14.56
C ALA A 227 -21.36 1.62 14.88
N SER A 228 -22.00 0.46 15.02
CA SER A 228 -21.30 -0.81 15.25
C SER A 228 -20.61 -1.27 13.98
N GLU A 229 -21.32 -1.22 12.85
CA GLU A 229 -20.75 -1.52 11.53
C GLU A 229 -19.60 -0.55 11.21
N ALA A 230 -19.76 0.74 11.53
CA ALA A 230 -18.71 1.73 11.37
C ALA A 230 -17.48 1.46 12.24
N ALA A 231 -17.66 1.11 13.52
CA ALA A 231 -16.56 0.78 14.41
C ALA A 231 -15.80 -0.46 13.94
N ILE A 232 -16.52 -1.49 13.48
CA ILE A 232 -15.95 -2.73 12.95
C ILE A 232 -15.16 -2.42 11.68
N ASP A 233 -15.76 -1.76 10.71
CA ASP A 233 -15.12 -1.43 9.44
C ASP A 233 -13.93 -0.49 9.61
N LEU A 234 -13.99 0.47 10.54
CA LEU A 234 -12.90 1.36 10.88
C LEU A 234 -11.69 0.59 11.44
N VAL A 235 -11.91 -0.27 12.43
CA VAL A 235 -10.84 -1.09 13.02
C VAL A 235 -10.27 -2.04 11.96
N LYS A 236 -11.14 -2.64 11.15
CA LYS A 236 -10.73 -3.53 10.06
C LYS A 236 -9.85 -2.82 9.05
N GLU A 237 -10.27 -1.66 8.54
CA GLU A 237 -9.47 -0.92 7.54
C GLU A 237 -8.12 -0.50 8.13
N ARG A 238 -8.04 -0.13 9.42
CA ARG A 238 -6.76 0.15 10.09
C ARG A 238 -5.88 -1.09 10.20
N ILE A 239 -6.43 -2.24 10.56
CA ILE A 239 -5.71 -3.53 10.59
C ILE A 239 -5.17 -3.85 9.19
N ASP A 240 -6.00 -3.72 8.16
CA ASP A 240 -5.64 -4.01 6.77
C ASP A 240 -4.53 -3.07 6.27
N THR A 241 -4.61 -1.77 6.56
CA THR A 241 -3.55 -0.81 6.27
C THR A 241 -2.24 -1.17 6.99
N ALA A 242 -2.30 -1.56 8.26
CA ALA A 242 -1.11 -1.96 9.01
C ALA A 242 -0.50 -3.26 8.47
N ALA A 243 -1.32 -4.27 8.17
CA ALA A 243 -0.93 -5.54 7.53
C ALA A 243 -0.20 -5.31 6.21
N ARG A 244 -0.74 -4.46 5.32
CA ARG A 244 -0.10 -4.10 4.05
C ARG A 244 1.24 -3.40 4.26
N ALA A 245 1.29 -2.36 5.09
CA ALA A 245 2.50 -1.60 5.35
C ALA A 245 3.62 -2.50 5.93
N VAL A 246 3.26 -3.49 6.73
CA VAL A 246 4.21 -4.47 7.26
C VAL A 246 4.64 -5.47 6.18
N ALA A 247 3.70 -6.02 5.40
CA ALA A 247 3.99 -6.99 4.34
C ALA A 247 4.92 -6.44 3.25
N GLU A 248 4.76 -5.17 2.85
CA GLU A 248 5.67 -4.48 1.91
C GLU A 248 7.14 -4.51 2.35
N ARG A 249 7.38 -4.64 3.66
CA ARG A 249 8.72 -4.68 4.26
C ARG A 249 9.24 -6.10 4.45
N ILE A 250 8.44 -7.13 4.13
CA ILE A 250 8.81 -8.54 4.27
C ILE A 250 8.88 -9.17 2.87
N PRO A 251 10.07 -9.22 2.24
CA PRO A 251 10.24 -9.61 0.83
C PRO A 251 9.98 -11.11 0.54
N CYS A 252 9.52 -11.86 1.54
CA CYS A 252 9.32 -13.30 1.46
C CYS A 252 7.94 -13.73 1.97
N ALA A 253 7.05 -12.79 2.22
CA ALA A 253 5.70 -13.09 2.66
C ALA A 253 4.69 -12.68 1.59
N ASP A 254 3.59 -13.42 1.54
CA ASP A 254 2.44 -13.07 0.72
C ASP A 254 1.35 -12.48 1.62
N LEU A 255 0.64 -11.46 1.13
CA LEU A 255 -0.51 -10.90 1.82
C LEU A 255 -1.77 -11.63 1.32
N TYR A 256 -2.54 -12.19 2.24
CA TYR A 256 -3.74 -12.97 1.93
C TYR A 256 -4.96 -12.39 2.65
N ALA A 257 -6.06 -12.22 1.91
CA ALA A 257 -7.34 -11.84 2.50
C ALA A 257 -8.02 -13.08 3.09
N HIS A 258 -8.05 -13.19 4.42
CA HIS A 258 -8.55 -14.40 5.08
C HIS A 258 -10.07 -14.33 5.27
N MET A 259 -10.84 -15.04 4.45
CA MET A 259 -12.32 -14.97 4.43
C MET A 259 -13.03 -15.40 5.73
N GLY A 260 -12.32 -15.95 6.71
CA GLY A 260 -12.78 -16.15 8.09
C GLY A 260 -13.46 -17.49 8.32
N ASP A 261 -12.83 -18.35 9.13
CA ASP A 261 -13.38 -19.62 9.59
C ASP A 261 -13.53 -19.57 11.12
N GLY A 262 -14.76 -19.42 11.64
CA GLY A 262 -15.09 -19.49 13.08
C GLY A 262 -14.59 -18.30 13.95
N ASN A 263 -15.30 -18.04 15.08
CA ASN A 263 -15.16 -17.03 16.16
C ASN A 263 -14.73 -15.57 15.82
N TYR A 264 -13.90 -15.33 14.82
CA TYR A 264 -13.54 -14.04 14.22
C TYR A 264 -14.61 -13.46 13.29
N ALA A 265 -15.82 -14.03 13.30
CA ALA A 265 -16.96 -13.60 12.48
C ALA A 265 -17.35 -12.13 12.71
N THR A 266 -16.93 -11.52 13.83
CA THR A 266 -17.21 -10.14 14.18
C THR A 266 -16.44 -9.12 13.33
N TYR A 267 -15.24 -9.47 12.84
CA TYR A 267 -14.37 -8.57 12.07
C TYR A 267 -14.10 -9.02 10.62
N GLY A 268 -14.64 -10.17 10.21
CA GLY A 268 -14.66 -10.75 8.86
C GLY A 268 -13.66 -10.19 7.84
N ALA A 269 -12.69 -11.01 7.42
CA ALA A 269 -11.75 -10.74 6.32
C ALA A 269 -10.74 -9.62 6.53
N THR A 270 -9.91 -9.72 7.57
CA THR A 270 -8.64 -8.97 7.67
C THR A 270 -7.54 -9.62 6.83
N PHE A 271 -6.53 -8.83 6.44
CA PHE A 271 -5.33 -9.38 5.81
C PHE A 271 -4.44 -10.11 6.81
N LYS A 272 -3.99 -11.30 6.39
CA LYS A 272 -2.93 -12.07 7.05
C LYS A 272 -1.66 -12.06 6.21
N ILE A 273 -0.52 -12.13 6.88
CA ILE A 273 0.81 -12.23 6.25
C ILE A 273 1.25 -13.69 6.30
N VAL A 274 1.27 -14.36 5.16
CA VAL A 274 1.47 -15.81 5.04
C VAL A 274 2.92 -16.14 4.65
N PHE A 275 3.48 -17.15 5.30
CA PHE A 275 4.85 -17.65 5.12
C PHE A 275 4.90 -19.08 4.57
N GLY A 276 3.87 -19.45 3.82
CA GLY A 276 3.76 -20.71 3.09
C GLY A 276 3.08 -21.82 3.89
N GLU A 277 2.66 -22.84 3.16
CA GLU A 277 1.99 -24.03 3.68
C GLU A 277 3.01 -25.07 4.16
N ARG A 278 2.67 -25.77 5.24
CA ARG A 278 3.43 -26.91 5.75
C ARG A 278 2.72 -28.20 5.38
N GLU A 279 3.25 -28.88 4.37
CA GLU A 279 2.88 -30.27 4.11
C GLU A 279 3.41 -31.20 5.23
N PRO A 280 2.67 -32.25 5.62
CA PRO A 280 1.36 -32.69 5.10
C PRO A 280 0.15 -32.20 5.92
N ASP A 281 0.35 -31.24 6.82
CA ASP A 281 -0.63 -30.87 7.84
C ASP A 281 -1.60 -29.76 7.38
N ASP A 282 -1.56 -29.36 6.10
CA ASP A 282 -2.34 -28.29 5.46
C ASP A 282 -2.35 -26.96 6.26
N GLY A 283 -1.32 -26.75 7.07
CA GLY A 283 -1.22 -25.62 8.01
C GLY A 283 -0.33 -24.50 7.49
N HIS A 284 -0.78 -23.24 7.62
CA HIS A 284 0.00 -22.07 7.21
C HIS A 284 0.77 -21.44 8.36
N ASP A 285 2.06 -21.14 8.18
CA ASP A 285 2.69 -20.18 9.07
C ASP A 285 2.22 -18.77 8.69
N GLU A 286 1.62 -18.05 9.63
CA GLU A 286 0.99 -16.76 9.34
C GLU A 286 1.15 -15.77 10.49
N ALA A 287 1.15 -14.49 10.15
CA ALA A 287 1.07 -13.40 11.09
C ALA A 287 -0.22 -12.61 10.88
N ASP A 288 -0.82 -12.18 11.98
CA ASP A 288 -2.11 -11.48 12.01
C ASP A 288 -2.12 -10.44 13.14
N ILE A 289 -3.10 -9.54 13.13
CA ILE A 289 -3.40 -8.62 14.23
C ILE A 289 -4.64 -9.15 14.95
N ASP A 290 -4.49 -9.43 16.24
CA ASP A 290 -5.64 -9.82 17.05
C ASP A 290 -6.56 -8.62 17.30
N GLY A 291 -7.59 -8.48 16.46
CA GLY A 291 -8.57 -7.39 16.56
C GLY A 291 -9.42 -7.40 17.83
N GLU A 292 -9.41 -8.50 18.61
CA GLU A 292 -10.14 -8.63 19.88
C GLU A 292 -9.27 -8.35 21.11
N LEU A 293 -7.96 -8.62 21.03
CA LEU A 293 -6.99 -8.48 22.14
C LEU A 293 -5.94 -7.40 21.86
N ASP A 294 -6.18 -6.19 22.38
CA ASP A 294 -5.28 -5.01 22.34
C ASP A 294 -4.73 -4.63 20.95
N ALA A 295 -5.31 -5.19 19.87
CA ALA A 295 -4.81 -5.06 18.50
C ALA A 295 -3.30 -5.39 18.41
N THR A 296 -2.87 -6.47 19.07
CA THR A 296 -1.47 -6.89 19.08
C THR A 296 -1.14 -7.86 17.94
N TRP A 297 0.10 -7.79 17.46
CA TRP A 297 0.55 -8.71 16.40
C TRP A 297 0.79 -10.10 16.96
N THR A 298 0.30 -11.11 16.24
CA THR A 298 0.50 -12.53 16.52
C THR A 298 1.21 -13.22 15.36
N PHE A 299 1.89 -14.31 15.67
CA PHE A 299 2.47 -15.22 14.69
C PHE A 299 2.08 -16.65 15.06
N ALA A 300 1.29 -17.30 14.20
CA ALA A 300 0.91 -18.69 14.34
C ALA A 300 1.86 -19.56 13.52
N SER A 301 2.56 -20.48 14.18
CA SER A 301 3.30 -21.52 13.48
C SER A 301 2.62 -22.86 13.63
N HIS A 302 2.22 -23.45 12.50
CA HIS A 302 1.54 -24.74 12.47
C HIS A 302 2.50 -25.89 12.84
N ALA A 303 3.80 -25.78 12.54
CA ALA A 303 4.78 -26.79 12.97
C ALA A 303 4.92 -26.92 14.48
N HIS A 304 4.56 -25.88 15.23
CA HIS A 304 4.69 -25.85 16.68
C HIS A 304 3.35 -25.79 17.40
N THR A 305 2.22 -25.78 16.66
CA THR A 305 0.88 -25.51 17.19
C THR A 305 0.89 -24.32 18.16
N ARG A 306 1.72 -23.31 17.86
CA ARG A 306 2.08 -22.25 18.78
C ARG A 306 1.73 -20.91 18.17
N ILE A 307 0.97 -20.13 18.92
CA ILE A 307 0.74 -18.72 18.66
C ILE A 307 1.69 -17.94 19.56
N THR A 308 2.49 -17.06 18.96
CA THR A 308 3.34 -16.11 19.68
C THR A 308 2.73 -14.73 19.53
N THR A 309 2.38 -14.10 20.65
CA THR A 309 1.87 -12.73 20.69
C THR A 309 3.02 -11.76 20.97
N SER A 310 3.08 -10.67 20.21
CA SER A 310 4.04 -9.59 20.41
C SER A 310 3.55 -8.58 21.45
N ALA A 311 4.45 -7.71 21.92
CA ALA A 311 4.07 -6.48 22.62
C ALA A 311 3.81 -5.30 21.66
N LEU A 312 3.91 -5.53 20.34
CA LEU A 312 3.69 -4.52 19.32
C LEU A 312 2.19 -4.45 19.04
N THR A 313 1.65 -3.25 19.12
CA THR A 313 0.24 -2.97 18.81
C THR A 313 0.08 -2.59 17.33
N LEU A 314 -1.16 -2.38 16.91
CA LEU A 314 -1.56 -1.87 15.60
C LEU A 314 -0.80 -0.60 15.19
N ASP A 315 -0.45 0.26 16.16
CA ASP A 315 0.21 1.55 15.94
C ASP A 315 1.74 1.45 15.94
N ALA A 316 2.29 0.25 16.10
CA ALA A 316 3.73 0.04 16.05
C ALA A 316 4.29 0.37 14.67
N HIS A 317 5.48 0.97 14.64
CA HIS A 317 6.14 1.31 13.38
C HIS A 317 6.29 0.05 12.49
N PRO A 318 5.85 0.07 11.21
CA PRO A 318 5.79 -1.14 10.38
C PRO A 318 7.11 -1.88 10.24
N ALA A 319 8.25 -1.18 10.22
CA ALA A 319 9.57 -1.82 10.16
C ALA A 319 9.91 -2.65 11.41
N HIS A 320 9.46 -2.23 12.60
CA HIS A 320 9.69 -3.00 13.83
C HIS A 320 8.85 -4.27 13.83
N VAL A 321 7.59 -4.16 13.41
CA VAL A 321 6.71 -5.32 13.24
C VAL A 321 7.28 -6.27 12.20
N ALA A 322 7.66 -5.77 11.01
CA ALA A 322 8.24 -6.59 9.95
C ALA A 322 9.51 -7.33 10.41
N THR A 323 10.35 -6.68 11.20
CA THR A 323 11.53 -7.30 11.82
C THR A 323 11.12 -8.42 12.77
N TRP A 324 10.17 -8.15 13.67
CA TRP A 324 9.66 -9.15 14.61
C TRP A 324 9.05 -10.36 13.91
N ILE A 325 8.15 -10.14 12.94
CA ILE A 325 7.51 -11.21 12.15
C ILE A 325 8.58 -12.04 11.41
N THR A 326 9.54 -11.38 10.76
CA THR A 326 10.63 -12.08 10.05
C THR A 326 11.47 -12.93 11.00
N ASP A 327 11.70 -12.45 12.22
CA ASP A 327 12.39 -13.21 13.26
C ASP A 327 11.57 -14.43 13.73
N GLN A 328 10.24 -14.29 13.86
CA GLN A 328 9.35 -15.42 14.17
C GLN A 328 9.36 -16.46 13.04
N ALA A 329 9.21 -16.03 11.78
CA ALA A 329 9.26 -16.91 10.62
C ALA A 329 10.62 -17.63 10.50
N ARG A 330 11.72 -16.94 10.83
CA ARG A 330 13.05 -17.55 10.90
C ARG A 330 13.12 -18.60 12.01
N GLN A 331 12.63 -18.30 13.21
CA GLN A 331 12.66 -19.22 14.35
C GLN A 331 11.79 -20.46 14.12
N ALA A 332 10.63 -20.29 13.50
CA ALA A 332 9.74 -21.36 13.08
C ALA A 332 10.31 -22.16 11.89
N ALA A 333 11.33 -21.64 11.20
CA ALA A 333 11.82 -22.16 9.94
C ALA A 333 10.71 -22.26 8.88
N SER A 334 9.96 -21.18 8.71
CA SER A 334 8.81 -21.13 7.80
C SER A 334 9.21 -21.40 6.34
N PRO A 335 8.38 -22.11 5.56
CA PRO A 335 8.69 -22.51 4.19
C PRO A 335 9.14 -21.35 3.29
N THR A 336 8.36 -20.27 3.22
CA THR A 336 8.67 -19.16 2.30
C THR A 336 9.92 -18.38 2.74
N TYR A 337 10.16 -18.29 4.05
CA TYR A 337 11.39 -17.71 4.60
C TYR A 337 12.63 -18.52 4.19
N LEU A 338 12.59 -19.84 4.34
CA LEU A 338 13.70 -20.72 3.95
C LEU A 338 13.97 -20.65 2.45
N ALA A 339 12.92 -20.66 1.62
CA ALA A 339 13.02 -20.54 0.18
C ALA A 339 13.63 -19.19 -0.25
N TRP A 340 13.23 -18.10 0.40
CA TRP A 340 13.82 -16.78 0.18
C TRP A 340 15.30 -16.72 0.62
N GLN A 341 15.64 -17.28 1.78
CA GLN A 341 17.01 -17.31 2.26
C GLN A 341 17.93 -18.11 1.32
N ALA A 342 17.45 -19.25 0.80
CA ALA A 342 18.16 -20.05 -0.18
C ALA A 342 18.41 -19.26 -1.48
N ARG A 343 17.38 -18.57 -2.01
CA ARG A 343 17.50 -17.69 -3.19
C ARG A 343 18.51 -16.57 -2.97
N ARG A 344 18.48 -15.89 -1.82
CA ARG A 344 19.47 -14.84 -1.49
C ARG A 344 20.90 -15.36 -1.43
N ARG A 345 21.12 -16.57 -0.89
CA ARG A 345 22.47 -17.19 -0.85
C ARG A 345 23.01 -17.51 -2.25
N LEU A 346 22.13 -17.82 -3.20
CA LEU A 346 22.51 -18.07 -4.60
C LEU A 346 22.77 -16.76 -5.37
N ALA A 347 22.03 -15.69 -5.05
CA ALA A 347 22.18 -14.38 -5.67
C ALA A 347 23.37 -13.57 -5.14
N ALA A 348 23.85 -13.84 -3.92
CA ALA A 348 25.04 -13.19 -3.38
C ALA A 348 26.28 -13.66 -4.17
N PRO A 349 27.05 -12.76 -4.80
CA PRO A 349 28.26 -13.16 -5.50
C PRO A 349 29.19 -13.86 -4.52
N ARG A 350 29.50 -15.12 -4.80
CA ARG A 350 30.55 -15.84 -4.09
C ARG A 350 31.86 -15.12 -4.40
N LEU A 351 32.34 -14.30 -3.48
CA LEU A 351 33.74 -13.84 -3.52
C LEU A 351 34.61 -15.09 -3.71
N ASN A 352 35.31 -15.15 -4.83
CA ASN A 352 36.13 -16.30 -5.15
C ASN A 352 37.21 -16.41 -4.06
N ARG A 353 37.66 -17.64 -3.79
CA ARG A 353 38.71 -17.91 -2.80
C ARG A 353 39.99 -17.09 -3.05
N ALA A 354 40.23 -16.70 -4.31
CA ALA A 354 41.30 -15.79 -4.74
C ALA A 354 41.11 -14.35 -4.23
N ASP A 355 39.89 -13.81 -4.22
CA ASP A 355 39.60 -12.45 -3.73
C ASP A 355 39.75 -12.37 -2.20
N ARG A 356 39.45 -13.47 -1.50
CA ARG A 356 39.68 -13.59 -0.05
C ARG A 356 41.16 -13.61 0.32
N ALA A 357 42.02 -14.16 -0.54
CA ALA A 357 43.47 -14.18 -0.34
C ALA A 357 44.11 -12.80 -0.62
N GLY A 358 43.49 -11.96 -1.46
CA GLY A 358 43.94 -10.59 -1.72
C GLY A 358 43.72 -9.63 -0.54
N LEU A 359 42.72 -9.89 0.32
CA LEU A 359 42.43 -9.07 1.49
C LEU A 359 43.35 -9.37 2.69
N THR A 360 43.97 -10.55 2.75
CA THR A 360 44.96 -10.91 3.78
C THR A 360 46.37 -10.35 3.51
N GLY A 361 46.57 -9.65 2.39
CA GLY A 361 47.85 -9.02 2.01
C GLY A 361 48.08 -7.62 2.56
N THR A 362 47.15 -7.07 3.34
CA THR A 362 47.39 -5.81 4.05
C THR A 362 48.13 -6.11 5.35
N THR A 363 49.43 -5.85 5.31
CA THR A 363 50.32 -5.81 6.46
C THR A 363 49.63 -5.04 7.61
N PRO A 364 49.53 -5.60 8.83
CA PRO A 364 49.09 -4.81 9.97
C PRO A 364 50.07 -3.63 10.14
N PRO A 365 49.58 -2.42 10.45
CA PRO A 365 50.47 -1.30 10.72
C PRO A 365 51.41 -1.70 11.85
N THR A 366 52.70 -1.64 11.54
CA THR A 366 53.79 -1.98 12.45
C THR A 366 53.68 -1.05 13.65
N ALA A 367 53.36 -1.61 14.82
CA ALA A 367 53.52 -0.94 16.09
C ALA A 367 55.01 -0.67 16.28
N THR A 368 55.41 0.60 16.19
CA THR A 368 56.67 1.06 16.74
C THR A 368 56.53 1.12 18.26
N ASP A 369 57.26 0.20 18.87
CA ASP A 369 57.34 -0.10 20.31
C ASP A 369 58.19 0.96 21.07
N PRO A 370 58.42 0.85 22.40
CA PRO A 370 58.28 1.96 23.34
C PRO A 370 59.63 2.36 23.97
N ALA A 371 59.69 3.49 24.67
CA ALA A 371 60.40 3.64 25.96
C ALA A 371 60.49 5.09 26.44
N GLY A 372 60.20 5.26 27.74
CA GLY A 372 60.52 6.41 28.57
C GLY A 372 59.31 7.31 28.84
N SER A 373 58.98 7.74 30.06
CA SER A 373 59.58 7.54 31.38
C SER A 373 58.53 7.91 32.44
N ARG A 374 58.58 7.21 33.57
CA ARG A 374 57.92 7.50 34.87
C ARG A 374 57.47 8.95 35.11
N SER A 375 56.24 9.11 35.60
CA SER A 375 55.99 9.93 36.79
C SER A 375 54.67 9.56 37.45
N THR A 376 54.79 9.18 38.71
CA THR A 376 53.75 8.96 39.71
C THR A 376 53.02 10.26 40.09
N GLY A 377 51.72 10.20 40.35
CA GLY A 377 51.02 11.25 41.10
C GLY A 377 49.49 11.20 41.00
N GLN A 378 48.86 10.67 42.06
CA GLN A 378 47.59 11.06 42.71
C GLN A 378 46.51 11.68 41.80
N GLY A 379 45.33 11.06 41.63
CA GLY A 379 44.35 10.78 42.68
C GLY A 379 43.21 11.79 42.57
N ILE A 380 41.97 11.31 42.39
CA ILE A 380 40.69 11.84 42.91
C ILE A 380 39.55 11.06 42.24
N GLU A 381 38.65 10.61 43.11
CA GLU A 381 37.41 9.85 42.89
C GLU A 381 36.23 10.79 42.46
N PRO A 382 35.01 10.26 42.23
CA PRO A 382 34.10 10.74 41.20
C PRO A 382 33.08 11.80 41.66
N PHE A 383 32.45 12.43 40.67
CA PHE A 383 31.03 12.82 40.70
C PHE A 383 30.37 12.45 39.37
#